data_AF-A0A3D8J1S3-F1
#
_entry.id   AF-A0A3D8J1S3-F1
#
_cell.length_a   1.000
_cell.length_b   1.000
_cell.length_c   1.000
_cell.angle_alpha   90.00
_cell.angle_beta   90.00
_cell.angle_gamma   90.00
#
_symmetry.space_group_name_H-M   'P 1'
#
loop_
_entity.id
_entity.type
_entity.pdbx_description
1 polymer ?
#
loop_
_entity_poly.entity_id
_entity_poly.type
_entity_poly.pdbx_seq_one_letter_code
_entity_poly.pdbx_strand_id
1 'polypeptide(L)'
;MPSRTQIVERCLGVKLPSDYAQWLEREGYYNGEYYDVFGYLESFEDIGDYPCVIGATERYRDHPLLNNDDLMIHFDEYLNTLVVLSCRDGGVYNVDFSYRHKIAESFAEWFEKFKEFEKRVSEEDN
;
A
#
# COMPACT_ATOMS: atom_id res chain seq x y z
N MET A 1 11.19 -5.62 20.98
CA MET A 1 10.03 -6.04 20.16
C MET A 1 10.47 -6.00 18.70
N PRO A 2 9.98 -6.89 17.82
CA PRO A 2 10.25 -6.77 16.39
C PRO A 2 9.72 -5.42 15.87
N SER A 3 10.39 -4.85 14.87
CA SER A 3 9.92 -3.62 14.21
C SER A 3 8.72 -3.91 13.31
N ARG A 4 7.99 -2.88 12.89
CA ARG A 4 6.80 -3.03 12.01
C ARG A 4 7.16 -3.71 10.69
N THR A 5 8.28 -3.30 10.11
CA THR A 5 8.88 -3.91 8.91
C THR A 5 9.12 -5.39 9.12
N GLN A 6 9.76 -5.77 10.23
CA GLN A 6 10.06 -7.18 10.52
C GLN A 6 8.80 -8.05 10.68
N ILE A 7 7.70 -7.47 11.17
CA ILE A 7 6.42 -8.17 11.29
C ILE A 7 5.83 -8.40 9.89
N VAL A 8 5.72 -7.34 9.08
CA VAL A 8 5.16 -7.42 7.73
C VAL A 8 5.96 -8.38 6.83
N GLU A 9 7.29 -8.24 6.80
CA GLU A 9 8.19 -9.12 6.03
C GLU A 9 8.03 -10.59 6.43
N ARG A 10 7.91 -10.87 7.73
CA ARG A 10 7.74 -12.24 8.24
C ARG A 10 6.37 -12.82 7.88
N CYS A 11 5.31 -12.04 8.01
CA CYS A 11 3.95 -12.48 7.72
C CYS A 11 3.74 -12.75 6.22
N LEU A 12 4.29 -11.88 5.37
CA LEU A 12 4.10 -11.98 3.92
C LEU A 12 5.21 -12.76 3.20
N GLY A 13 6.33 -13.06 3.87
CA GLY A 13 7.44 -13.81 3.27
C GLY A 13 8.21 -13.02 2.20
N VAL A 14 8.27 -11.70 2.34
CA VAL A 14 8.87 -10.76 1.38
C VAL A 14 9.92 -9.88 2.05
N LYS A 15 10.67 -9.12 1.24
CA LYS A 15 11.55 -8.05 1.72
C LYS A 15 11.03 -6.71 1.22
N LEU A 16 10.75 -5.78 2.12
CA LEU A 16 10.13 -4.52 1.75
C LEU A 16 11.12 -3.58 1.03
N PRO A 17 10.64 -2.79 0.04
CA PRO A 17 11.37 -1.64 -0.47
C PRO A 17 11.75 -0.69 0.67
N SER A 18 12.96 -0.13 0.62
CA SER A 18 13.54 0.61 1.74
C SER A 18 12.75 1.88 2.11
N ASP A 19 12.13 2.53 1.13
CA ASP A 19 11.33 3.72 1.31
C ASP A 19 9.99 3.41 1.99
N TYR A 20 9.30 2.34 1.58
CA TYR A 20 8.12 1.84 2.27
C TYR A 20 8.43 1.38 3.69
N ALA A 21 9.54 0.64 3.89
CA ALA A 21 9.96 0.21 5.22
C ALA A 21 10.21 1.40 6.16
N GLN A 22 10.91 2.45 5.68
CA GLN A 22 11.15 3.66 6.47
C GLN A 22 9.85 4.41 6.79
N TRP A 23 8.94 4.51 5.83
CA TRP A 23 7.60 5.08 6.06
C TRP A 23 6.81 4.27 7.09
N LEU A 24 6.81 2.95 6.97
CA LEU A 24 6.09 2.04 7.86
C LEU A 24 6.57 2.15 9.31
N GLU A 25 7.87 2.28 9.55
CA GLU A 25 8.37 2.51 10.91
C GLU A 25 7.95 3.88 11.47
N ARG A 26 7.89 4.92 10.62
CA ARG A 26 7.57 6.29 11.04
C ARG A 26 6.08 6.49 11.28
N GLU A 27 5.26 6.07 10.32
CA GLU A 27 3.83 6.39 10.24
C GLU A 27 2.96 5.17 10.52
N GLY A 28 3.38 3.98 10.08
CA GLY A 28 2.65 2.73 10.28
C GLY A 28 1.50 2.56 9.31
N TYR A 29 0.62 3.55 9.20
CA TYR A 29 -0.44 3.63 8.21
C TYR A 29 -0.77 5.10 7.95
N TYR A 30 -1.42 5.40 6.83
CA TYR A 30 -1.95 6.72 6.54
C TYR A 30 -3.47 6.65 6.41
N ASN A 31 -4.16 7.53 7.12
CA ASN A 31 -5.60 7.73 7.03
C ASN A 31 -5.84 9.18 6.64
N GLY A 32 -6.01 9.37 5.35
CA GLY A 32 -6.33 10.66 4.75
C GLY A 32 -7.81 10.98 4.89
N GLU A 33 -8.19 12.20 4.49
CA GLU A 33 -9.58 12.63 4.46
C GLU A 33 -10.39 11.87 3.39
N TYR A 34 -9.73 11.56 2.27
CA TYR A 34 -10.37 10.90 1.13
C TYR A 34 -9.75 9.54 0.80
N TYR A 35 -8.53 9.25 1.26
CA TYR A 35 -7.82 8.06 0.85
C TYR A 35 -6.91 7.49 1.96
N ASP A 36 -6.82 6.17 2.03
CA ASP A 36 -5.97 5.45 2.98
C ASP A 36 -4.73 4.86 2.30
N VAL A 37 -3.59 4.82 3.00
CA VAL A 37 -2.45 3.98 2.62
C VAL A 37 -2.27 2.89 3.65
N PHE A 38 -2.40 1.65 3.19
CA PHE A 38 -2.36 0.46 4.02
C PHE A 38 -0.96 0.20 4.55
N GLY A 39 -0.91 -0.26 5.79
CA GLY A 39 0.33 -0.53 6.48
C GLY A 39 0.11 -1.39 7.71
N TYR A 40 0.86 -1.15 8.77
CA TYR A 40 0.78 -1.93 10.00
C TYR A 40 0.98 -1.04 11.22
N LEU A 41 0.05 -1.15 12.15
CA LEU A 41 0.20 -0.68 13.52
C LEU A 41 -0.01 -1.83 14.50
N GLU A 42 0.76 -1.79 15.59
CA GLU A 42 0.64 -2.74 16.70
C GLU A 42 -0.74 -2.67 17.39
N SER A 43 -1.45 -1.56 17.22
CA SER A 43 -2.78 -1.32 17.79
C SER A 43 -3.93 -1.86 16.94
N PHE A 44 -3.67 -2.43 15.76
CA PHE A 44 -4.72 -3.05 14.96
C PHE A 44 -5.27 -4.30 15.66
N GLU A 45 -6.58 -4.33 15.88
CA GLU A 45 -7.26 -5.45 16.53
C GLU A 45 -7.29 -6.71 15.63
N ASP A 46 -7.47 -6.51 14.32
CA ASP A 46 -7.43 -7.58 13.32
C ASP A 46 -6.46 -7.22 12.18
N ILE A 47 -5.34 -7.93 12.12
CA ILE A 47 -4.33 -7.74 11.07
C ILE A 47 -4.72 -8.42 9.75
N GLY A 48 -5.81 -9.19 9.74
CA GLY A 48 -6.41 -9.85 8.58
C GLY A 48 -7.44 -9.00 7.82
N ASP A 49 -7.69 -7.77 8.27
CA ASP A 49 -8.61 -6.82 7.64
C ASP A 49 -7.92 -5.51 7.22
N TYR A 50 -8.61 -4.71 6.41
CA TYR A 50 -8.22 -3.34 6.11
C TYR A 50 -8.26 -2.49 7.39
N PRO A 51 -7.36 -1.50 7.54
CA PRO A 51 -6.34 -1.05 6.58
C PRO A 51 -4.98 -1.76 6.76
N CYS A 52 -4.94 -2.97 7.34
CA CYS A 52 -3.68 -3.70 7.49
C CYS A 52 -3.19 -4.25 6.16
N VAL A 53 -1.95 -3.89 5.77
CA VAL A 53 -1.30 -4.37 4.54
C VAL A 53 -1.18 -5.88 4.48
N ILE A 54 -1.07 -6.54 5.64
CA ILE A 54 -0.98 -8.01 5.73
C ILE A 54 -2.31 -8.61 5.24
N GLY A 55 -3.42 -8.27 5.90
CA GLY A 55 -4.76 -8.73 5.53
C GLY A 55 -5.16 -8.33 4.11
N ALA A 56 -4.88 -7.08 3.72
CA ALA A 56 -5.14 -6.59 2.37
C ALA A 56 -4.41 -7.43 1.30
N THR A 57 -3.13 -7.74 1.52
CA THR A 57 -2.32 -8.51 0.57
C THR A 57 -2.77 -9.98 0.50
N GLU A 58 -3.07 -10.60 1.64
CA GLU A 58 -3.56 -11.99 1.69
C GLU A 58 -4.89 -12.16 0.93
N ARG A 59 -5.83 -11.20 1.07
CA ARG A 59 -7.14 -11.25 0.41
C ARG A 59 -7.06 -11.28 -1.11
N TYR A 60 -6.04 -10.66 -1.69
CA TYR A 60 -5.86 -10.59 -3.14
C TYR A 60 -4.75 -11.51 -3.66
N ARG A 61 -4.20 -12.40 -2.84
CA ARG A 61 -3.07 -13.26 -3.24
C ARG A 61 -3.37 -14.13 -4.47
N ASP A 62 -4.63 -14.53 -4.66
CA ASP A 62 -5.07 -15.33 -5.80
C ASP A 62 -5.46 -14.49 -7.04
N HIS A 63 -5.26 -13.17 -7.00
CA HIS A 63 -5.56 -12.30 -8.13
C HIS A 63 -4.60 -12.60 -9.31
N PRO A 64 -5.12 -12.86 -10.54
CA PRO A 64 -4.31 -13.41 -11.64
C PRO A 64 -3.21 -12.48 -12.16
N LEU A 65 -3.28 -11.18 -11.84
CA LEU A 65 -2.32 -10.15 -12.26
C LEU A 65 -1.37 -9.70 -11.14
N LEU A 66 -1.51 -10.27 -9.94
CA LEU A 66 -0.60 -10.01 -8.83
C LEU A 66 0.50 -11.07 -8.78
N ASN A 67 1.71 -10.62 -8.44
CA ASN A 67 2.82 -11.49 -8.13
C ASN A 67 2.82 -11.78 -6.62
N ASN A 68 3.47 -12.88 -6.24
CA ASN A 68 3.63 -13.26 -4.82
C ASN A 68 4.42 -12.24 -3.98
N ASP A 69 5.16 -11.34 -4.63
CA ASP A 69 5.95 -10.28 -4.00
C ASP A 69 5.29 -8.89 -4.08
N ASP A 70 4.04 -8.81 -4.55
CA ASP A 70 3.25 -7.58 -4.53
C ASP A 70 2.51 -7.40 -3.20
N LEU A 71 2.49 -6.16 -2.69
CA LEU A 71 1.73 -5.75 -1.51
C LEU A 71 0.57 -4.86 -1.93
N MET A 72 -0.62 -5.12 -1.39
CA MET A 72 -1.77 -4.24 -1.57
C MET A 72 -1.65 -3.03 -0.62
N ILE A 73 -1.33 -1.85 -1.18
CA ILE A 73 -1.06 -0.64 -0.38
C ILE A 73 -2.19 0.39 -0.40
N HIS A 74 -3.12 0.30 -1.35
CA HIS A 74 -4.29 1.19 -1.43
C HIS A 74 -5.34 0.60 -2.37
N PHE A 75 -6.61 0.94 -2.16
CA PHE A 75 -7.70 0.64 -3.09
C PHE A 75 -8.24 1.95 -3.66
N ASP A 76 -8.06 2.16 -4.96
CA ASP A 76 -8.59 3.33 -5.65
C ASP A 76 -10.07 3.08 -5.97
N GLU A 77 -10.96 3.66 -5.15
CA GLU A 77 -12.42 3.50 -5.31
C GLU A 77 -12.96 4.17 -6.57
N TYR A 78 -12.30 5.22 -7.06
CA TYR A 78 -12.75 5.97 -8.25
C TYR A 78 -12.51 5.17 -9.52
N LEU A 79 -11.30 4.61 -9.67
CA LEU A 79 -10.96 3.73 -10.79
C LEU A 79 -11.42 2.28 -10.57
N ASN A 80 -11.81 1.94 -9.34
CA ASN A 80 -12.12 0.58 -8.90
C ASN A 80 -10.94 -0.37 -9.16
N THR A 81 -9.74 0.04 -8.74
CA THR A 81 -8.48 -0.68 -8.99
C THR A 81 -7.66 -0.91 -7.74
N LEU A 82 -6.90 -2.01 -7.73
CA LEU A 82 -5.92 -2.30 -6.70
C LEU A 82 -4.66 -1.46 -6.95
N VAL A 83 -4.09 -0.87 -5.91
CA VAL A 83 -2.77 -0.22 -5.97
C VAL A 83 -1.79 -1.05 -5.18
N VAL A 84 -0.77 -1.57 -5.88
CA VAL A 84 0.19 -2.51 -5.31
C VAL A 84 1.64 -2.02 -5.39
N LEU A 85 2.41 -2.33 -4.34
CA LEU A 85 3.86 -2.13 -4.29
C LEU A 85 4.57 -3.45 -4.58
N SER A 86 5.40 -3.48 -5.61
CA SER A 86 6.23 -4.66 -5.92
C SER A 86 7.49 -4.64 -5.06
N CYS A 87 7.67 -5.67 -4.23
CA CYS A 87 8.91 -5.85 -3.45
C CYS A 87 10.11 -6.23 -4.31
N ARG A 88 9.91 -6.57 -5.59
CA ARG A 88 11.00 -6.97 -6.49
C ARG A 88 11.79 -5.79 -7.02
N ASP A 89 11.08 -4.77 -7.46
CA ASP A 89 11.63 -3.60 -8.16
C ASP A 89 11.34 -2.27 -7.44
N GLY A 90 10.50 -2.28 -6.40
CA GLY A 90 10.08 -1.09 -5.66
C GLY A 90 8.99 -0.26 -6.35
N GLY A 91 8.55 -0.67 -7.55
CA GLY A 91 7.56 0.09 -8.32
C GLY A 91 6.14 -0.03 -7.78
N VAL A 92 5.34 1.01 -8.02
CA VAL A 92 3.90 1.02 -7.68
C VAL A 92 3.08 0.83 -8.95
N TYR A 93 2.06 -0.02 -8.86
CA TYR A 93 1.24 -0.43 -9.99
C TYR A 93 -0.25 -0.29 -9.66
N ASN A 94 -1.03 0.18 -10.64
CA ASN A 94 -2.48 -0.05 -10.66
C ASN A 94 -2.77 -1.37 -11.33
N VAL A 95 -3.66 -2.15 -10.72
CA VAL A 95 -4.09 -3.46 -11.20
C VAL A 95 -5.62 -3.49 -11.22
N ASP A 96 -6.17 -3.64 -12.41
CA ASP A 96 -7.59 -3.88 -12.64
C ASP A 96 -7.84 -5.34 -13.04
N PHE A 97 -9.04 -5.67 -13.54
CA PHE A 97 -9.39 -7.03 -13.96
C PHE A 97 -8.57 -7.58 -15.15
N SER A 98 -7.96 -6.72 -15.96
CA SER A 98 -7.35 -7.08 -17.25
C SER A 98 -5.93 -6.53 -17.45
N TYR A 99 -5.55 -5.51 -16.70
CA TYR A 99 -4.31 -4.76 -16.91
C TYR A 99 -3.57 -4.50 -15.61
N ARG A 100 -2.24 -4.50 -15.73
CA ARG A 100 -1.29 -4.04 -14.73
C ARG A 100 -0.47 -2.92 -15.33
N HIS A 101 -0.51 -1.75 -14.73
CA HIS A 101 0.19 -0.57 -15.22
C HIS A 101 1.03 0.06 -14.11
N LYS A 102 2.31 0.32 -14.40
CA LYS A 102 3.20 1.00 -13.46
C LYS A 102 2.84 2.48 -13.40
N ILE A 103 2.60 2.99 -12.20
CA ILE A 103 2.20 4.39 -11.96
C ILE A 103 3.26 5.21 -11.22
N ALA A 104 4.24 4.57 -10.59
CA ALA A 104 5.42 5.23 -10.01
C ALA A 104 6.63 4.28 -9.96
N GLU A 105 7.83 4.86 -9.92
CA GLU A 105 9.08 4.11 -9.80
C GLU A 105 9.38 3.69 -8.35
N SER A 106 8.76 4.34 -7.36
CA SER A 106 8.94 4.04 -5.94
C SER A 106 7.69 4.33 -5.11
N PHE A 107 7.63 3.80 -3.88
CA PHE A 107 6.57 4.14 -2.93
C PHE A 107 6.61 5.63 -2.57
N ALA A 108 7.81 6.17 -2.33
CA ALA A 108 7.96 7.58 -1.96
C ALA A 108 7.44 8.52 -3.06
N GLU A 109 7.77 8.25 -4.33
CA GLU A 109 7.30 9.05 -5.47
C GLU A 109 5.77 9.00 -5.57
N TRP A 110 5.19 7.81 -5.46
CA TRP A 110 3.74 7.64 -5.49
C TRP A 110 3.06 8.38 -4.33
N PHE A 111 3.56 8.20 -3.11
CA PHE A 111 2.95 8.76 -1.90
C PHE A 111 3.04 10.29 -1.85
N GLU A 112 4.10 10.89 -2.41
CA GLU A 112 4.18 12.35 -2.56
C GLU A 112 3.11 12.88 -3.52
N LYS A 113 3.00 12.29 -4.72
CA LYS A 113 1.95 12.66 -5.70
C LYS A 113 0.54 12.47 -5.15
N PHE A 114 0.36 11.41 -4.37
CA PHE A 114 -0.91 11.08 -3.71
C PHE A 114 -1.32 12.16 -2.71
N LYS A 115 -0.42 12.59 -1.81
CA LYS A 115 -0.69 13.69 -0.86
C LYS A 115 -0.94 15.02 -1.56
N GLU A 116 -0.23 15.31 -2.65
CA GLU A 116 -0.48 16.52 -3.44
C GLU A 116 -1.85 16.50 -4.13
N PHE A 117 -2.31 15.33 -4.55
CA PHE A 117 -3.65 15.16 -5.09
C PHE A 117 -4.73 15.39 -4.02
N GLU A 118 -4.61 14.73 -2.88
CA GLU A 118 -5.55 14.90 -1.76
C GLU A 118 -5.68 16.36 -1.32
N LYS A 119 -4.54 17.05 -1.16
CA LYS A 119 -4.53 18.48 -0.80
C LYS A 119 -5.30 19.35 -1.79
N ARG A 120 -5.18 19.09 -3.09
CA ARG A 120 -5.90 19.84 -4.13
C ARG A 120 -7.41 19.60 -4.05
N VAL A 121 -7.83 18.36 -3.81
CA VAL A 121 -9.24 18.01 -3.64
C VAL A 121 -9.83 18.73 -2.42
N SER A 122 -9.13 18.70 -1.27
CA SER A 122 -9.57 19.44 -0.08
C SER A 122 -9.64 20.96 -0.30
N GLU A 123 -8.78 21.54 -1.15
CA GLU A 123 -8.80 22.98 -1.48
C GLU A 123 -9.96 23.37 -2.43
N GLU A 124 -10.43 22.45 -3.29
CA GLU A 124 -11.55 22.68 -4.21
C GLU A 124 -12.93 22.56 -3.52
N ASP A 125 -13.00 21.82 -2.41
CA ASP A 125 -14.23 21.62 -1.62
C ASP A 125 -14.47 22.73 -0.55
N ASN A 126 -13.55 23.70 -0.42
CA ASN A 126 -13.62 24.84 0.53
C ASN A 126 -13.97 26.18 -0.15
#